data_AF-A0A534Y3Y4-F1
#
_entry.id   AF-A0A534Y3Y4-F1
#
_cell.length_a   1.000
_cell.length_b   1.000
_cell.length_c   1.000
_cell.angle_alpha   90.00
_cell.angle_beta   90.00
_cell.angle_gamma   90.00
#
_symmetry.space_group_name_H-M   'P 1'
#
loop_
_entity.id
_entity.type
_entity.pdbx_description
1 polymer ?
#
loop_
_entity_poly.entity_id
_entity_poly.type
_entity_poly.pdbx_seq_one_letter_code
_entity_poly.pdbx_strand_id
1 'polypeptide(L)'
;MRTLQAAALLVVAAPAFADQLFLRESEVPRALFGDHVTSVRKTLELSPPEIAELSKVLERKIEIRNYPYLEVHAEGAEKPVLGQIFLMDVIGQSLPITFAVGVKPDGTLQDIQVMVYREPHGDEIREKRFRAQFAGKKLQ
;
A
#
# COMPACT_ATOMS: atom_id res chain seq x y z
N MET A 1 -28.68 52.62 31.98
CA MET A 1 -27.39 51.97 31.70
C MET A 1 -27.67 50.53 31.30
N ARG A 2 -27.53 50.19 30.00
CA ARG A 2 -27.73 48.81 29.48
C ARG A 2 -26.36 48.19 29.26
N THR A 3 -26.03 47.15 30.02
CA THR A 3 -24.80 46.37 29.85
C THR A 3 -24.96 45.41 28.68
N LEU A 4 -24.15 45.59 27.63
CA LEU A 4 -23.97 44.62 26.55
C LEU A 4 -23.09 43.47 27.06
N GLN A 5 -23.63 42.26 27.14
CA GLN A 5 -22.80 41.05 27.28
C GLN A 5 -22.33 40.62 25.89
N ALA A 6 -21.02 40.66 25.67
CA ALA A 6 -20.39 40.06 24.50
C ALA A 6 -20.25 38.55 24.73
N ALA A 7 -20.93 37.75 23.92
CA ALA A 7 -20.73 36.31 23.88
C ALA A 7 -19.49 36.02 23.02
N ALA A 8 -18.44 35.47 23.64
CA ALA A 8 -17.27 34.99 22.93
C ALA A 8 -17.56 33.57 22.39
N LEU A 9 -17.62 33.43 21.06
CA LEU A 9 -17.65 32.12 20.42
C LEU A 9 -16.24 31.52 20.47
N LEU A 10 -16.07 30.44 21.23
CA LEU A 10 -14.87 29.62 21.20
C LEU A 10 -14.96 28.65 20.02
N VAL A 11 -14.21 28.91 18.95
CA VAL A 11 -14.05 27.95 17.85
C VAL A 11 -12.99 26.94 18.27
N VAL A 12 -13.40 25.73 18.62
CA VAL A 12 -12.48 24.61 18.81
C VAL A 12 -12.09 24.09 17.43
N ALA A 13 -10.88 24.38 16.99
CA ALA A 13 -10.33 23.78 15.79
C ALA A 13 -10.02 22.30 16.09
N ALA A 14 -10.76 21.37 15.50
CA ALA A 14 -10.37 19.97 15.50
C ALA A 14 -9.08 19.83 14.66
N PRO A 15 -8.07 19.07 15.11
CA PRO A 15 -6.92 18.77 14.29
C PRO A 15 -7.39 18.00 13.06
N ALA A 16 -7.34 18.64 11.89
CA ALA A 16 -7.45 17.96 10.62
C ALA A 16 -6.12 17.23 10.39
N PHE A 17 -6.07 15.94 10.75
CA PHE A 17 -4.96 15.09 10.35
C PHE A 17 -5.10 14.86 8.84
N ALA A 18 -4.25 15.54 8.08
CA ALA A 18 -4.21 15.37 6.63
C ALA A 18 -3.72 13.95 6.32
N ASP A 19 -4.38 13.28 5.37
CA ASP A 19 -3.86 12.05 4.75
C ASP A 19 -2.41 12.27 4.34
N GLN A 20 -1.49 11.47 4.88
CA GLN A 20 -0.08 11.59 4.55
C GLN A 20 0.22 10.70 3.34
N LEU A 21 0.32 11.34 2.17
CA LEU A 21 0.84 10.71 0.94
C LEU A 21 2.37 10.68 1.03
N PHE A 22 2.92 9.49 1.27
CA PHE A 22 4.37 9.27 1.35
C PHE A 22 4.99 8.90 0.02
N LEU A 23 4.25 8.13 -0.80
CA LEU A 23 4.78 7.60 -2.05
C LEU A 23 3.65 7.51 -3.08
N ARG A 24 3.86 8.12 -4.25
CA ARG A 24 2.93 7.99 -5.38
C ARG A 24 3.16 6.66 -6.08
N GLU A 25 2.11 6.12 -6.70
CA GLU A 25 2.19 4.86 -7.46
C GLU A 25 3.33 4.86 -8.49
N SER A 26 3.56 6.00 -9.16
CA SER A 26 4.65 6.16 -10.15
C SER A 26 6.07 6.07 -9.56
N GLU A 27 6.23 6.29 -8.25
CA GLU A 27 7.51 6.26 -7.55
C GLU A 27 7.81 4.87 -6.95
N VAL A 28 6.78 4.03 -6.80
CA VAL A 28 6.87 2.70 -6.19
C VAL A 28 7.82 1.75 -6.93
N PRO A 29 7.81 1.64 -8.28
CA PRO A 29 8.74 0.78 -9.00
C PRO A 29 10.19 1.08 -8.66
N ARG A 30 10.55 2.36 -8.64
CA ARG A 30 11.89 2.82 -8.28
C ARG A 30 12.23 2.50 -6.83
N ALA A 31 11.29 2.74 -5.91
CA ALA A 31 11.49 2.47 -4.49
C ALA A 31 11.70 0.97 -4.16
N LEU A 32 11.11 0.07 -4.95
CA LEU A 32 11.17 -1.38 -4.74
C LEU A 32 12.29 -2.07 -5.55
N PHE A 33 12.52 -1.64 -6.80
CA PHE A 33 13.40 -2.33 -7.75
C PHE A 33 14.57 -1.47 -8.27
N GLY A 34 14.72 -0.21 -7.83
CA GLY A 34 15.82 0.68 -8.18
C GLY A 34 15.55 1.61 -9.37
N ASP A 35 16.51 2.46 -9.71
CA ASP A 35 16.29 3.60 -10.62
C ASP A 35 16.05 3.24 -12.09
N HIS A 36 16.47 2.06 -12.54
CA HIS A 36 16.50 1.64 -13.94
C HIS A 36 15.40 0.63 -14.28
N VAL A 37 14.16 1.00 -13.96
CA VAL A 37 13.00 0.16 -14.17
C VAL A 37 11.85 0.92 -14.82
N THR A 38 11.10 0.20 -15.64
CA THR A 38 9.81 0.65 -16.15
C THR A 38 8.72 -0.25 -15.62
N SER A 39 7.48 0.23 -15.57
CA SER A 39 6.37 -0.60 -15.13
C SER A 39 5.12 -0.39 -15.97
N VAL A 40 4.33 -1.44 -16.11
CA VAL A 40 3.01 -1.41 -16.74
C VAL A 40 1.96 -1.79 -15.72
N ARG A 41 0.92 -0.95 -15.56
CA ARG A 41 -0.21 -1.26 -14.69
C ARG A 41 -1.08 -2.34 -15.33
N LYS A 42 -1.38 -3.38 -14.55
CA LYS A 42 -2.22 -4.52 -14.91
C LYS A 42 -3.23 -4.80 -13.79
N THR A 43 -4.18 -5.67 -14.08
CA THR A 43 -5.14 -6.18 -13.09
C THR A 43 -5.07 -7.69 -13.11
N LEU A 44 -4.89 -8.31 -11.94
CA LEU A 44 -5.09 -9.73 -11.75
C LEU A 44 -6.56 -9.95 -11.39
N GLU A 45 -7.30 -10.63 -12.28
CA GLU A 45 -8.69 -10.99 -12.06
C GLU A 45 -8.76 -12.46 -11.64
N LEU A 46 -9.19 -12.71 -10.41
CA LEU A 46 -9.35 -14.07 -9.90
C LEU A 46 -10.72 -14.63 -10.27
N SER A 47 -10.71 -15.82 -10.85
CA SER A 47 -11.89 -16.63 -11.12
C SER A 47 -12.55 -17.14 -9.83
N PRO A 48 -13.83 -17.57 -9.85
CA PRO A 48 -14.48 -18.12 -8.67
C PRO A 48 -13.73 -19.31 -8.02
N PRO A 49 -13.16 -20.27 -8.78
CA PRO A 49 -12.32 -21.32 -8.19
C PRO A 49 -11.06 -20.78 -7.51
N GLU A 50 -10.37 -19.80 -8.09
CA GLU A 50 -9.18 -19.19 -7.49
C GLU A 50 -9.51 -18.42 -6.22
N ILE A 51 -10.65 -17.73 -6.18
CA ILE A 51 -11.16 -17.08 -4.96
C ILE A 51 -11.47 -18.11 -3.87
N ALA A 52 -12.08 -19.25 -4.24
CA ALA A 52 -12.37 -20.31 -3.30
C ALA A 52 -11.07 -20.91 -2.71
N GLU A 53 -10.07 -21.17 -3.56
CA GLU A 53 -8.77 -21.68 -3.11
C GLU A 53 -8.03 -20.66 -2.24
N LEU A 54 -7.98 -19.39 -2.66
CA LEU A 54 -7.35 -18.33 -1.87
C LEU A 54 -8.05 -18.15 -0.52
N SER A 55 -9.39 -18.24 -0.48
CA SER A 55 -10.15 -18.19 0.78
C SER A 55 -9.81 -19.34 1.71
N LYS A 56 -9.62 -20.54 1.14
CA LYS A 56 -9.24 -21.73 1.90
C LYS A 56 -7.82 -21.60 2.46
N VAL A 57 -6.85 -21.20 1.64
CA VAL A 57 -5.45 -21.00 2.05
C VAL A 57 -5.33 -19.94 3.14
N LEU A 58 -6.11 -18.87 3.06
CA LEU A 58 -6.08 -17.78 4.04
C LEU A 58 -7.00 -18.02 5.25
N GLU A 59 -7.69 -19.16 5.31
CA GLU A 59 -8.67 -19.51 6.34
C GLU A 59 -9.71 -18.40 6.60
N ARG A 60 -10.07 -17.65 5.55
CA ARG A 60 -11.02 -16.53 5.62
C ARG A 60 -11.72 -16.33 4.29
N LYS A 61 -12.95 -15.84 4.32
CA LYS A 61 -13.70 -15.51 3.10
C LYS A 61 -13.04 -14.34 2.38
N ILE A 62 -12.61 -14.56 1.13
CA ILE A 62 -12.16 -13.51 0.22
C ILE A 62 -13.27 -13.19 -0.77
N GLU A 63 -13.58 -11.92 -0.93
CA GLU A 63 -14.57 -11.43 -1.90
C GLU A 63 -13.93 -10.55 -2.98
N ILE A 64 -12.72 -10.04 -2.74
CA ILE A 64 -11.98 -9.19 -3.67
C ILE A 64 -11.46 -10.06 -4.82
N ARG A 65 -11.87 -9.71 -6.04
CA ARG A 65 -11.51 -10.42 -7.28
C ARG A 65 -10.42 -9.75 -8.09
N ASN A 66 -10.35 -8.43 -8.03
CA ASN A 66 -9.48 -7.63 -8.88
C ASN A 66 -8.36 -7.05 -8.04
N TYR A 67 -7.13 -7.44 -8.35
CA TYR A 67 -5.93 -6.95 -7.68
C TYR A 67 -5.12 -6.13 -8.68
N PRO A 68 -5.11 -4.79 -8.56
CA PRO A 68 -4.25 -3.97 -9.38
C PRO A 68 -2.79 -4.23 -9.02
N TYR A 69 -1.95 -4.37 -10.03
CA TYR A 69 -0.53 -4.53 -9.84
C TYR A 69 0.27 -3.82 -10.93
N LEU A 70 1.55 -3.57 -10.66
CA LEU A 70 2.51 -3.11 -11.65
C LEU A 70 3.41 -4.29 -12.02
N GLU A 71 3.48 -4.64 -13.31
CA GLU A 71 4.53 -5.53 -13.81
C GLU A 71 5.78 -4.70 -14.06
N VAL A 72 6.89 -5.04 -13.40
CA VAL A 72 8.13 -4.26 -13.43
C VAL A 72 9.13 -4.91 -14.37
N HIS A 73 9.71 -4.11 -15.26
CA HIS A 73 10.71 -4.54 -16.22
C HIS A 73 12.00 -3.75 -16.05
N ALA A 74 13.14 -4.41 -16.29
CA ALA A 74 14.40 -3.70 -16.46
C ALA A 74 14.33 -2.77 -17.68
N GLU A 75 15.00 -1.63 -17.60
CA GLU A 75 15.29 -0.82 -18.78
C GLU A 75 16.25 -1.56 -19.72
N GLY A 76 16.08 -1.38 -21.04
CA GLY A 76 16.93 -2.01 -22.05
C GLY A 76 16.14 -2.60 -23.21
N ALA A 77 16.83 -3.30 -24.12
CA ALA A 77 16.22 -3.90 -25.30
C ALA A 77 15.36 -5.13 -24.96
N GLU A 78 15.83 -5.99 -24.04
CA GLU A 78 15.17 -7.26 -23.70
C GLU A 78 14.03 -7.11 -22.68
N LYS A 79 14.02 -6.03 -21.89
CA LYS A 79 13.01 -5.69 -20.87
C LYS A 79 12.52 -6.89 -20.04
N PRO A 80 13.42 -7.68 -19.42
CA PRO A 80 13.00 -8.84 -18.63
C PRO A 80 12.16 -8.38 -17.43
N VAL A 81 11.20 -9.21 -17.03
CA VAL A 81 10.38 -8.96 -15.84
C VAL A 81 11.24 -9.13 -14.59
N LEU A 82 11.33 -8.07 -13.78
CA LEU A 82 12.05 -8.05 -12.51
C LEU A 82 11.17 -8.40 -11.32
N GLY A 83 9.84 -8.35 -11.49
CA GLY A 83 8.89 -8.65 -10.43
C GLY A 83 7.53 -8.02 -10.68
N GLN A 84 6.67 -8.14 -9.67
CA GLN A 84 5.33 -7.57 -9.65
C GLN A 84 5.15 -6.75 -8.37
N ILE A 85 4.35 -5.68 -8.45
CA ILE A 85 4.01 -4.84 -7.31
C ILE A 85 2.51 -4.83 -7.15
N PHE A 86 1.98 -5.51 -6.14
CA PHE A 86 0.55 -5.47 -5.84
C PHE A 86 0.22 -4.20 -5.06
N LEU A 87 -0.79 -3.46 -5.52
CA LEU A 87 -1.31 -2.28 -4.82
C LEU A 87 -2.49 -2.72 -3.96
N MET A 88 -2.39 -2.49 -2.66
CA MET A 88 -3.31 -3.04 -1.68
C MET A 88 -3.83 -1.96 -0.74
N ASP A 89 -5.09 -2.14 -0.33
CA ASP A 89 -5.74 -1.33 0.70
C ASP A 89 -6.19 -2.24 1.84
N VAL A 90 -5.95 -1.78 3.07
CA VAL A 90 -6.48 -2.41 4.28
C VAL A 90 -7.03 -1.35 5.20
N ILE A 91 -7.96 -1.73 6.07
CA ILE A 91 -8.29 -0.92 7.24
C ILE A 91 -7.23 -1.20 8.30
N GLY A 92 -6.58 -0.15 8.80
CA GLY A 92 -5.66 -0.21 9.93
C GLY A 92 -6.39 -0.46 11.24
N GLN A 93 -6.11 0.36 12.25
CA GLN A 93 -6.89 0.36 13.48
C GLN A 93 -8.31 0.91 13.23
N SER A 94 -8.42 1.96 12.43
CA SER A 94 -9.68 2.65 12.16
C SER A 94 -9.72 3.32 10.78
N LEU A 95 -8.56 3.54 10.15
CA LEU A 95 -8.44 4.30 8.90
C LEU A 95 -7.74 3.49 7.80
N PRO A 96 -8.03 3.76 6.52
CA PRO A 96 -7.43 3.04 5.42
C PRO A 96 -5.92 3.28 5.29
N ILE A 97 -5.19 2.22 4.99
CA ILE A 97 -3.77 2.23 4.64
C ILE A 97 -3.63 1.70 3.22
N THR A 98 -2.98 2.48 2.35
CA THR A 98 -2.64 2.07 0.99
C THR A 98 -1.16 1.74 0.93
N PHE A 99 -0.81 0.57 0.44
CA PHE A 99 0.58 0.10 0.38
C PHE A 99 0.83 -0.78 -0.85
N ALA A 100 2.09 -0.92 -1.19
CA ALA A 100 2.56 -1.67 -2.33
C ALA A 100 3.41 -2.85 -1.88
N VAL A 101 3.18 -4.04 -2.44
CA VAL A 101 3.90 -5.27 -2.09
C VAL A 101 4.73 -5.69 -3.29
N GLY A 102 6.05 -5.54 -3.21
CA GLY A 102 6.98 -6.01 -4.23
C GLY A 102 7.28 -7.49 -4.10
N VAL A 103 7.06 -8.24 -5.17
CA VAL A 103 7.30 -9.69 -5.26
C VAL A 103 8.27 -9.94 -6.41
N LYS A 104 9.33 -10.70 -6.15
CA LYS A 104 10.31 -11.12 -7.17
C LYS A 104 9.74 -12.26 -8.03
N PRO A 105 10.35 -12.57 -9.19
CA PRO A 105 9.88 -13.63 -10.08
C PRO A 105 9.91 -15.03 -9.43
N ASP A 106 10.74 -15.23 -8.41
CA ASP A 106 10.82 -16.47 -7.63
C ASP A 106 9.77 -16.56 -6.49
N GLY A 107 8.88 -15.58 -6.39
CA GLY A 107 7.84 -15.49 -5.37
C GLY A 107 8.31 -14.97 -4.01
N THR A 108 9.58 -14.59 -3.84
CA THR A 108 10.03 -13.93 -2.60
C THR A 108 9.54 -12.49 -2.54
N LEU A 109 9.21 -12.03 -1.33
CA LEU A 109 9.00 -10.61 -1.07
C LEU A 109 10.31 -9.84 -1.26
N GLN A 110 10.27 -8.83 -2.12
CA GLN A 110 11.33 -7.84 -2.25
C GLN A 110 11.30 -6.89 -1.05
N ASP A 111 10.18 -6.17 -0.91
CA ASP A 111 9.91 -5.22 0.17
C ASP A 111 8.43 -4.76 0.07
N ILE A 112 7.92 -4.02 1.06
CA ILE A 112 6.56 -3.45 1.08
C ILE A 112 6.64 -1.94 1.21
N GLN A 113 6.08 -1.09 0.35
CA GLN A 113 6.13 0.38 0.54
C GLN A 113 4.78 0.93 1.00
N VAL A 114 4.76 1.73 2.06
CA VAL A 114 3.55 2.45 2.49
C VAL A 114 3.37 3.68 1.60
N MET A 115 2.20 3.81 0.97
CA MET A 115 1.90 4.89 0.03
C MET A 115 1.08 5.99 0.69
N VAL A 116 0.00 5.61 1.37
CA VAL A 116 -0.86 6.55 2.10
C VAL A 116 -1.16 5.98 3.48
N TYR A 117 -0.88 6.77 4.52
CA TYR A 117 -1.18 6.44 5.90
C TYR A 117 -1.99 7.56 6.55
N ARG A 118 -3.02 7.17 7.31
CA ARG A 118 -4.04 8.08 7.82
C ARG A 118 -4.24 7.96 9.33
N GLU A 119 -3.70 6.94 9.97
CA GLU A 119 -3.84 6.75 11.42
C GLU A 119 -3.05 7.81 12.19
N PRO A 120 -3.51 8.19 13.40
CA PRO A 120 -2.82 9.18 14.21
C PRO A 120 -1.50 8.67 14.80
N HIS A 121 -1.32 7.36 14.92
CA HIS A 121 -0.14 6.70 15.48
C HIS A 121 0.16 5.42 14.71
N GLY A 122 1.43 4.99 14.71
CA GLY A 122 1.85 3.76 14.06
C GLY A 122 2.53 3.96 12.70
N ASP A 123 2.95 5.19 12.36
CA ASP A 123 3.61 5.48 11.08
C ASP A 123 5.00 4.82 10.98
N GLU A 124 5.52 4.25 12.06
CA GLU A 124 6.77 3.48 12.10
C GLU A 124 6.76 2.31 11.11
N ILE A 125 5.58 1.84 10.67
CA ILE A 125 5.46 0.82 9.62
C ILE A 125 6.10 1.26 8.29
N ARG A 126 6.34 2.55 8.07
CA ARG A 126 7.05 3.07 6.89
C ARG A 126 8.56 2.87 6.97
N GLU A 127 9.11 2.76 8.18
CA GLU A 127 10.54 2.71 8.40
C GLU A 127 11.14 1.46 7.78
N LYS A 128 12.23 1.64 7.03
CA LYS A 128 12.95 0.52 6.41
C LYS A 128 13.32 -0.56 7.44
N ARG A 129 13.67 -0.17 8.67
CA ARG A 129 13.98 -1.11 9.76
C ARG A 129 12.79 -2.00 10.12
N PHE A 130 11.60 -1.42 10.21
CA PHE A 130 10.38 -2.18 10.48
C PHE A 130 10.07 -3.14 9.32
N ARG A 131 10.18 -2.66 8.08
CA ARG A 131 9.79 -3.41 6.88
C ARG A 131 10.79 -4.49 6.47
N ALA A 132 12.05 -4.36 6.88
CA ALA A 132 13.10 -5.34 6.61
C ALA A 132 12.74 -6.76 7.08
N GLN A 133 11.85 -6.90 8.06
CA GLN A 133 11.37 -8.21 8.54
C GLN A 133 10.63 -9.02 7.46
N PHE A 134 10.10 -8.37 6.42
CA PHE A 134 9.32 -9.04 5.37
C PHE A 134 10.17 -9.51 4.18
N ALA A 135 11.33 -8.88 3.97
CA ALA A 135 12.20 -9.18 2.83
C ALA A 135 12.62 -10.66 2.82
N GLY A 136 12.52 -11.30 1.65
CA GLY A 136 12.86 -12.70 1.44
C GLY A 136 11.81 -13.72 1.91
N LYS A 137 10.73 -13.30 2.59
CA LYS A 137 9.64 -14.22 2.95
C LYS A 137 8.90 -14.70 1.70
N LYS A 138 8.41 -15.93 1.76
CA LYS A 138 7.44 -16.52 0.81
C LYS A 138 6.18 -16.88 1.58
N LEU A 139 5.04 -16.84 0.91
CA LEU A 139 3.85 -17.52 1.42
C LEU A 139 4.13 -19.02 1.29
N GLN A 140 4.15 -19.74 2.41
CA GLN A 140 4.28 -21.20 2.48
C GLN A 140 2.89 -21.82 2.39
#